data_AF-A0A512HUR4-F1
#
_entry.id   AF-A0A512HUR4-F1
#
_cell.length_a   1.000
_cell.length_b   1.000
_cell.length_c   1.000
_cell.angle_alpha   90.00
_cell.angle_beta   90.00
_cell.angle_gamma   90.00
#
_symmetry.space_group_name_H-M   'P 1'
#
loop_
_entity.id
_entity.type
_entity.pdbx_description
1 polymer ?
#
loop_
_entity_poly.entity_id
_entity_poly.type
_entity_poly.pdbx_seq_one_letter_code
_entity_poly.pdbx_strand_id
1 'polypeptide(L)'
;MAATRKSQGGRDGVRMTDDSLRVRQLTHYQFSWTAGEGGENGIWTLQLVLDEGAWEEVLTVSAEDADNLQDVLTNTSKVFYDIDRRVLMFGVTKAGD
;
A
#
# COMPACT_ATOMS: atom_id res chain seq x y z
N MET A 1 4.82 44.55 -35.89
CA MET A 1 5.26 44.00 -34.60
C MET A 1 4.23 42.96 -34.16
N ALA A 2 4.58 41.67 -34.21
CA ALA A 2 3.73 40.58 -33.73
C ALA A 2 4.36 40.01 -32.45
N ALA A 3 3.57 39.90 -31.39
CA ALA A 3 3.99 39.35 -30.11
C ALA A 3 3.79 37.83 -30.12
N THR A 4 4.89 37.07 -30.08
CA THR A 4 4.87 35.63 -29.84
C THR A 4 4.81 35.39 -28.33
N ARG A 5 3.67 34.97 -27.81
CA ARG A 5 3.61 34.35 -26.47
C ARG A 5 3.90 32.86 -26.63
N LYS A 6 5.08 32.43 -26.17
CA LYS A 6 5.36 31.01 -25.92
C LYS A 6 4.42 30.52 -24.81
N SER A 7 3.59 29.54 -25.13
CA SER A 7 2.94 28.70 -24.13
C SER A 7 4.02 27.91 -23.40
N GLN A 8 4.28 28.25 -22.15
CA GLN A 8 5.00 27.38 -21.22
C GLN A 8 4.03 26.28 -20.80
N GLY A 9 4.32 25.04 -21.21
CA GLY A 9 3.62 23.86 -20.73
C GLY A 9 3.74 23.75 -19.22
N GLY A 10 2.59 23.68 -18.55
CA GLY A 10 2.50 23.46 -17.12
C GLY A 10 3.13 22.12 -16.75
N ARG A 11 4.16 22.18 -15.89
CA ARG A 11 4.53 21.05 -15.04
C ARG A 11 3.62 21.12 -13.81
N ASP A 12 2.37 20.74 -13.98
CA ASP A 12 1.55 20.39 -12.84
C ASP A 12 1.83 18.93 -12.55
N GLY A 13 2.52 18.68 -11.43
CA GLY A 13 2.86 17.36 -10.92
C GLY A 13 1.62 16.60 -10.45
N VAL A 14 0.75 16.25 -11.39
CA VAL A 14 -0.26 15.22 -11.16
C VAL A 14 0.51 13.90 -11.10
N ARG A 15 0.64 13.33 -9.89
CA ARG A 15 1.02 11.93 -9.74
C ARG A 15 -0.08 11.12 -10.44
N MET A 16 0.16 10.72 -11.69
CA MET A 16 -0.71 9.78 -12.36
C MET A 16 -0.44 8.40 -11.77
N THR A 17 -1.42 7.86 -11.06
CA THR A 17 -1.40 6.47 -10.62
C THR A 17 -1.77 5.62 -11.83
N ASP A 18 -0.86 4.76 -12.26
CA ASP A 18 -1.18 3.78 -13.30
C ASP A 18 -2.04 2.69 -12.67
N ASP A 19 -3.35 2.75 -12.91
CA ASP A 19 -4.33 1.77 -12.40
C ASP A 19 -4.20 0.39 -13.07
N SER A 20 -3.35 0.24 -14.09
CA SER A 20 -3.05 -1.07 -14.69
C SER A 20 -2.08 -1.90 -13.86
N LEU A 21 -1.32 -1.28 -12.94
CA LEU A 21 -0.40 -1.98 -12.04
C LEU A 21 -1.19 -2.76 -10.97
N ARG A 22 -1.17 -4.09 -11.08
CA ARG A 22 -1.86 -5.02 -10.16
C ARG A 22 -0.99 -5.50 -9.01
N VAL A 23 0.32 -5.56 -9.21
CA VAL A 23 1.29 -5.87 -8.15
C VAL A 23 2.03 -4.58 -7.79
N ARG A 24 1.93 -4.16 -6.54
CA ARG A 24 2.44 -2.88 -6.06
C ARG A 24 3.36 -3.05 -4.86
N GLN A 25 4.29 -2.12 -4.67
CA GLN A 25 5.20 -2.17 -3.53
C GLN A 25 4.48 -1.66 -2.28
N LEU A 26 4.58 -2.40 -1.18
CA LEU A 26 4.18 -1.90 0.13
C LEU A 26 5.25 -0.93 0.64
N THR A 27 4.88 0.33 0.81
CA THR A 27 5.80 1.39 1.25
C THR A 27 5.65 1.70 2.73
N HIS A 28 4.41 1.73 3.24
CA HIS A 28 4.11 1.87 4.66
C HIS A 28 2.94 0.96 5.01
N TYR A 29 2.80 0.64 6.29
CA TYR A 29 1.63 -0.07 6.80
C TYR A 29 1.27 0.41 8.20
N GLN A 30 0.01 0.26 8.57
CA GLN A 30 -0.48 0.61 9.91
C GLN A 30 -1.47 -0.44 10.41
N PHE A 31 -1.14 -1.05 11.53
CA PHE A 31 -2.10 -1.82 12.31
C PHE A 31 -2.99 -0.88 13.11
N SER A 32 -4.27 -1.19 13.18
CA SER A 32 -5.20 -0.51 14.07
C SER A 32 -6.20 -1.49 14.68
N TRP A 33 -6.72 -1.11 15.84
CA TRP A 33 -7.75 -1.86 16.54
C TRP A 33 -8.91 -0.93 16.88
N THR A 34 -10.12 -1.37 16.56
CA THR A 34 -11.36 -0.68 16.91
C THR A 34 -12.11 -1.52 17.93
N ALA A 35 -12.51 -0.92 19.06
CA ALA A 35 -13.27 -1.60 20.08
C ALA A 35 -14.64 -2.07 19.57
N GLY A 36 -15.04 -3.28 19.94
CA GLY A 36 -16.42 -3.75 19.77
C GLY A 36 -17.34 -3.16 20.84
N GLU A 37 -18.64 -3.45 20.73
CA GLU A 37 -19.60 -3.10 21.77
C GLU A 37 -19.37 -3.94 23.04
N GLY A 38 -20.10 -3.63 24.12
CA GLY A 38 -19.86 -4.21 25.45
C GLY A 38 -19.85 -5.75 25.47
N GLY A 39 -18.65 -6.33 25.59
CA GLY A 39 -18.44 -7.79 25.63
C GLY A 39 -18.12 -8.44 24.28
N GLU A 40 -18.13 -7.68 23.19
CA GLU A 40 -17.74 -8.16 21.87
C GLU A 40 -16.23 -8.00 21.63
N ASN A 41 -15.70 -8.83 20.73
CA ASN A 41 -14.33 -8.69 20.28
C ASN A 41 -14.20 -7.43 19.41
N GLY A 42 -13.11 -6.68 19.59
CA GLY A 42 -12.76 -5.60 18.68
C GLY A 42 -12.27 -6.11 17.33
N ILE A 43 -12.20 -5.20 16.36
CA ILE A 43 -11.80 -5.47 14.98
C ILE A 43 -10.37 -4.99 14.79
N TRP A 44 -9.49 -5.90 14.37
CA TRP A 44 -8.15 -5.57 13.89
C TRP A 44 -8.19 -5.25 12.40
N THR A 45 -7.50 -4.19 12.02
CA THR A 45 -7.24 -3.89 10.61
C THR A 45 -5.77 -3.61 10.36
N LEU A 46 -5.35 -3.92 9.14
CA LEU A 46 -4.06 -3.56 8.58
C LEU A 46 -4.29 -2.69 7.36
N GLN A 47 -3.89 -1.43 7.44
CA GLN A 47 -3.84 -0.53 6.29
C GLN A 47 -2.50 -0.70 5.58
N LEU A 48 -2.55 -0.98 4.28
CA LEU A 48 -1.42 -1.04 3.37
C LEU A 48 -1.36 0.28 2.60
N VAL A 49 -0.20 0.93 2.61
CA VAL A 49 0.08 2.12 1.80
C VAL A 49 1.05 1.71 0.70
N LEU A 50 0.54 1.67 -0.53
CA LEU A 50 1.25 1.14 -1.69
C LEU A 50 1.79 2.28 -2.55
N ASP A 51 2.97 2.07 -3.13
CA ASP A 51 3.62 2.99 -4.06
C ASP A 51 3.63 4.46 -3.56
N GLU A 52 4.09 4.71 -2.32
CA GLU A 52 4.18 6.04 -1.69
C GLU A 52 2.83 6.78 -1.55
N GLY A 53 1.76 6.01 -1.33
CA GLY A 53 0.39 6.52 -1.17
C GLY A 53 -0.35 6.74 -2.49
N ALA A 54 0.14 6.15 -3.60
CA ALA A 54 -0.62 6.09 -4.84
C ALA A 54 -1.82 5.13 -4.75
N TRP A 55 -1.78 4.14 -3.84
CA TRP A 55 -2.90 3.25 -3.57
C TRP A 55 -2.91 2.86 -2.09
N GLU A 56 -4.10 2.64 -1.54
CA GLU A 56 -4.28 2.11 -0.19
C GLU A 56 -5.27 0.95 -0.17
N GLU A 57 -5.04 -0.02 0.71
CA GLU A 57 -5.94 -1.14 0.96
C GLU A 57 -6.07 -1.35 2.47
N VAL A 58 -7.29 -1.59 2.96
CA VAL A 58 -7.54 -1.91 4.37
C VAL A 58 -8.01 -3.37 4.46
N LEU A 59 -7.25 -4.16 5.21
CA LEU A 59 -7.54 -5.57 5.45
C LEU A 59 -8.10 -5.73 6.86
N THR A 60 -9.23 -6.43 7.00
CA THR A 60 -9.64 -6.98 8.30
C THR A 60 -8.87 -8.27 8.53
N VAL A 61 -8.20 -8.36 9.68
CA VAL A 61 -7.37 -9.52 10.04
C VAL A 61 -7.78 -10.05 11.41
N SER A 62 -7.49 -11.32 11.68
CA SER A 62 -7.60 -11.84 13.04
C SER A 62 -6.47 -11.29 13.92
N ALA A 63 -6.59 -11.41 15.25
CA ALA A 63 -5.52 -11.02 16.15
C ALA A 63 -4.25 -11.86 15.96
N GLU A 64 -4.40 -13.15 15.68
CA GLU A 64 -3.29 -14.08 15.40
C GLU A 64 -2.59 -13.73 14.08
N ASP A 65 -3.36 -13.43 13.03
CA ASP A 65 -2.78 -12.98 11.76
C ASP A 65 -2.08 -11.63 11.92
N ALA A 66 -2.63 -10.71 12.72
CA ALA A 66 -2.02 -9.40 12.95
C ALA A 66 -0.63 -9.54 13.62
N ASP A 67 -0.51 -10.40 14.63
CA ASP A 67 0.75 -10.69 15.32
C ASP A 67 1.79 -11.30 14.35
N ASN A 68 1.39 -12.35 13.61
CA ASN A 68 2.25 -12.99 12.61
C ASN A 68 2.68 -12.01 11.50
N LEU A 69 1.76 -11.19 11.00
CA LEU A 69 2.06 -10.20 9.96
C LEU A 69 2.99 -9.11 10.49
N GLN A 70 2.84 -8.66 11.73
CA GLN A 70 3.73 -7.68 12.34
C GLN A 70 5.17 -8.19 12.40
N ASP A 71 5.38 -9.43 12.82
CA ASP A 71 6.70 -10.05 12.86
C ASP A 71 7.32 -10.20 11.46
N VAL A 72 6.55 -10.65 10.46
CA VAL A 72 7.07 -10.81 9.10
C VAL A 72 7.39 -9.45 8.47
N LEU A 73 6.51 -8.45 8.62
CA LEU A 73 6.68 -7.13 8.03
C LEU A 73 7.84 -6.33 8.65
N THR A 74 8.07 -6.46 9.95
CA THR A 74 9.20 -5.80 10.63
C THR A 74 10.55 -6.35 10.19
N ASN A 75 10.60 -7.63 9.80
CA ASN A 75 11.84 -8.31 9.41
C ASN A 75 12.06 -8.38 7.88
N THR A 76 11.13 -7.86 7.07
CA THR A 76 11.18 -7.95 5.61
C THR A 76 11.25 -6.58 4.94
N SER A 77 12.34 -6.31 4.22
CA SER A 77 12.56 -5.01 3.57
C SER A 77 11.86 -4.84 2.21
N LYS A 78 11.52 -5.94 1.53
CA LYS A 78 10.86 -5.94 0.22
C LYS A 78 9.55 -6.70 0.31
N VAL A 79 8.45 -5.96 0.29
CA VAL A 79 7.10 -6.51 0.36
C VAL A 79 6.27 -5.93 -0.78
N PHE A 80 5.53 -6.79 -1.45
CA PHE A 80 4.61 -6.43 -2.53
C PHE A 80 3.21 -6.94 -2.22
N TYR A 81 2.22 -6.32 -2.85
CA TYR A 81 0.82 -6.72 -2.75
C TYR A 81 0.23 -6.89 -4.14
N ASP A 82 -0.29 -8.07 -4.41
CA ASP A 82 -1.13 -8.36 -5.59
C ASP A 82 -2.57 -7.95 -5.25
N ILE A 83 -3.05 -6.86 -5.84
CA ILE A 83 -4.37 -6.28 -5.59
C ILE A 83 -5.47 -7.25 -5.97
N ASP A 84 -5.38 -7.87 -7.14
CA ASP A 84 -6.47 -8.69 -7.69
C ASP A 84 -6.61 -9.99 -6.89
N ARG A 85 -5.48 -10.57 -6.44
CA ARG A 85 -5.48 -11.80 -5.64
C ARG A 85 -5.55 -11.55 -4.14
N ARG A 86 -5.34 -10.31 -3.69
CA ARG A 86 -5.22 -9.90 -2.29
C ARG A 86 -4.14 -10.66 -1.54
N VAL A 87 -2.93 -10.73 -2.11
CA VAL A 87 -1.81 -11.51 -1.57
C VAL A 87 -0.63 -10.61 -1.25
N LEU A 88 -0.13 -10.68 0.00
CA LEU A 88 1.17 -10.15 0.38
C LEU A 88 2.29 -11.10 -0.04
N MET A 89 3.32 -10.55 -0.68
CA MET A 89 4.50 -11.26 -1.16
C MET A 89 5.73 -10.73 -0.41
N PHE A 90 6.34 -11.58 0.40
CA PHE A 90 7.47 -11.22 1.26
C PHE A 90 8.80 -11.67 0.66
N GLY A 91 9.83 -10.83 0.76
CA GLY A 91 11.19 -11.21 0.40
C GLY A 91 11.37 -11.50 -1.09
N VAL A 92 10.64 -10.77 -1.95
CA VAL A 92 10.70 -10.97 -3.41
C VAL A 92 12.14 -10.80 -3.91
N THR A 93 12.73 -11.90 -4.34
CA THR A 93 14.08 -11.95 -4.93
C THR A 93 13.98 -11.64 -6.42
N LYS A 94 14.93 -10.86 -6.93
CA LYS A 94 15.02 -10.57 -8.35
C LYS A 94 15.39 -11.86 -9.09
N ALA A 95 14.77 -12.11 -10.24
CA ALA A 95 15.13 -13.25 -11.06
C ALA A 95 16.62 -13.20 -11.45
N GLY A 96 17.36 -14.27 -11.13
CA GLY A 96 18.78 -14.42 -11.43
C GLY A 96 19.75 -13.93 -10.36
N ASP A 97 19.25 -13.42 -9.22
CA ASP A 97 20.05 -13.21 -8.00
C ASP A 97 20.28 -14.54 -7.23
#